data_AF-A0A3S4GGB8-F1
#
_entry.id   AF-A0A3S4GGB8-F1
#
_cell.length_a   1.000
_cell.length_b   1.000
_cell.length_c   1.000
_cell.angle_alpha   90.00
_cell.angle_beta   90.00
_cell.angle_gamma   90.00
#
_symmetry.space_group_name_H-M   'P 1'
#
loop_
_entity.id
_entity.type
_entity.pdbx_description
1 polymer ?
#
loop_
_entity_poly.entity_id
_entity_poly.type
_entity_poly.pdbx_seq_one_letter_code
_entity_poly.pdbx_strand_id
1 'polypeptide(L)'
;MTQGIEFLELIYGQLHGARIIRSKGEFSERLLGKSPSYLTSMRAKQRVISSDVIMGLGDNLMAAIDELGPDTVHVESRATLRRAVAHVNNYLADQTIPGCLKSETSLPCRQGGHRNFTTWLLRRISHLLRGNEITQ
;
A
#
# COMPACT_ATOMS: atom_id res chain seq x y z
N MET A 1 -16.03 -1.00 -9.19
CA MET A 1 -14.55 -0.99 -9.24
C MET A 1 -13.99 0.32 -8.64
N THR A 2 -14.51 0.76 -7.49
CA THR A 2 -14.10 1.96 -6.72
C THR A 2 -13.20 1.63 -5.53
N GLN A 3 -12.92 0.35 -5.28
CA GLN A 3 -12.17 -0.12 -4.12
C GLN A 3 -10.77 0.52 -3.99
N GLY A 4 -10.10 0.84 -5.10
CA GLY A 4 -8.76 1.42 -5.05
C GLY A 4 -8.71 2.82 -4.45
N ILE A 5 -9.68 3.69 -4.76
CA ILE A 5 -9.70 5.05 -4.19
C ILE A 5 -10.16 5.03 -2.73
N GLU A 6 -11.11 4.17 -2.39
CA GLU A 6 -11.54 3.96 -0.99
C GLU A 6 -10.38 3.41 -0.15
N PHE A 7 -9.60 2.48 -0.70
CA PHE A 7 -8.40 1.95 -0.07
C PHE A 7 -7.35 3.05 0.18
N LEU A 8 -7.05 3.89 -0.82
CA LEU A 8 -6.12 5.00 -0.63
C LEU A 8 -6.60 6.01 0.41
N GLU A 9 -7.91 6.30 0.46
CA GLU A 9 -8.51 7.18 1.47
C GLU A 9 -8.45 6.56 2.88
N LEU A 10 -8.57 5.23 3.01
CA LEU A 10 -8.39 4.52 4.27
C LEU A 10 -6.96 4.66 4.78
N ILE A 11 -5.96 4.39 3.92
CA ILE A 11 -4.54 4.54 4.29
C ILE A 11 -4.24 6.00 4.67
N TYR A 12 -4.71 6.96 3.87
CA TYR A 12 -4.60 8.38 4.22
C TYR A 12 -5.17 8.67 5.61
N GLY A 13 -6.38 8.21 5.91
CA GLY A 13 -7.03 8.43 7.20
C GLY A 13 -6.23 7.89 8.38
N GLN A 14 -5.64 6.70 8.23
CA GLN A 14 -4.78 6.10 9.26
C GLN A 14 -3.53 6.95 9.53
N LEU A 15 -2.83 7.37 8.48
CA LEU A 15 -1.59 8.15 8.60
C LEU A 15 -1.86 9.57 9.10
N HIS A 16 -2.96 10.17 8.67
CA HIS A 16 -3.38 11.49 9.12
C HIS A 16 -3.79 11.46 10.60
N GLY A 17 -4.55 10.44 11.03
CA GLY A 17 -4.92 10.25 12.43
C GLY A 17 -3.70 10.09 13.35
N ALA A 18 -2.64 9.44 12.86
CA ALA A 18 -1.37 9.30 13.58
C ALA A 18 -0.41 10.49 13.41
N ARG A 19 -0.86 11.59 12.78
CA ARG A 19 -0.06 12.81 12.50
C ARG A 19 1.23 12.56 11.71
N ILE A 20 1.29 11.47 10.94
CA ILE A 20 2.42 11.12 10.08
C ILE A 20 2.39 11.96 8.80
N ILE A 21 1.20 12.22 8.29
CA ILE A 21 0.93 13.08 7.14
C ILE A 21 -0.10 14.12 7.54
N ARG A 22 0.08 15.37 7.09
CA ARG A 22 -0.79 16.51 7.46
C ARG A 22 -1.92 16.77 6.48
N SER A 23 -1.79 16.32 5.24
CA SER A 23 -2.79 16.60 4.20
C SER A 23 -2.84 15.56 3.09
N LYS A 24 -3.94 15.53 2.33
CA LYS A 24 -4.08 14.71 1.12
C LYS A 24 -3.06 15.07 0.03
N GLY A 25 -2.63 16.33 -0.01
CA GLY A 25 -1.60 16.80 -0.92
C GLY A 25 -0.26 16.17 -0.59
N GLU A 26 0.15 16.28 0.67
CA GLU A 26 1.38 15.64 1.16
C GLU A 26 1.35 14.12 0.98
N PHE A 27 0.22 13.47 1.25
CA PHE A 27 0.04 12.04 0.97
C PHE A 27 0.29 11.70 -0.50
N SER A 28 -0.28 12.49 -1.41
CA SER A 28 -0.16 12.26 -2.85
C SER A 28 1.26 12.48 -3.35
N GLU A 29 1.97 13.47 -2.83
CA GLU A 29 3.36 13.76 -3.23
C GLU A 29 4.34 12.78 -2.59
N ARG A 30 4.40 12.70 -1.26
CA ARG A 30 5.42 11.90 -0.55
C ARG A 30 5.21 10.40 -0.72
N LEU A 31 3.98 9.93 -0.68
CA LEU A 31 3.71 8.49 -0.62
C LEU A 31 3.23 7.92 -1.95
N LEU A 32 2.55 8.68 -2.81
CA LEU A 32 2.12 8.20 -4.13
C LEU A 32 3.05 8.63 -5.27
N GLY A 33 3.93 9.62 -5.05
CA GLY A 33 4.74 10.21 -6.12
C GLY A 33 3.91 10.86 -7.22
N LYS A 34 2.76 11.45 -6.87
CA LYS A 34 1.80 12.09 -7.78
C LYS A 34 1.58 13.55 -7.39
N SER A 35 0.82 14.28 -8.21
CA SER A 35 0.46 15.68 -7.91
C SER A 35 -0.32 15.78 -6.59
N PRO A 36 -0.24 16.91 -5.86
CA PRO A 36 -1.03 17.14 -4.63
C PRO A 36 -2.54 16.92 -4.79
N SER A 37 -3.05 17.20 -5.99
CA SER A 37 -4.46 17.08 -6.36
C SER A 37 -4.86 15.66 -6.78
N TYR A 38 -3.94 14.69 -6.77
CA TYR A 38 -4.18 13.36 -7.31
C TYR A 38 -5.33 12.65 -6.59
N LEU A 39 -5.26 12.54 -5.25
CA LEU A 39 -6.27 11.81 -4.48
C LEU A 39 -7.67 12.42 -4.64
N THR A 40 -7.78 13.75 -4.58
CA THR A 40 -9.05 14.47 -4.78
C THR A 40 -9.57 14.34 -6.20
N SER A 41 -8.70 14.42 -7.21
CA SER A 41 -9.06 14.25 -8.62
C SER A 41 -9.53 12.84 -8.94
N MET A 42 -8.85 11.82 -8.40
CA MET A 42 -9.24 10.41 -8.61
C MET A 42 -10.59 10.11 -7.98
N ARG A 43 -10.86 10.66 -6.78
CA ARG A 43 -12.15 10.56 -6.11
C ARG A 43 -13.27 11.24 -6.88
N ALA A 44 -13.06 12.48 -7.31
CA ALA A 44 -14.06 13.23 -8.07
C ALA A 44 -14.43 12.55 -9.40
N LYS A 45 -13.44 11.91 -10.05
CA LYS A 45 -13.61 11.27 -11.36
C LYS A 45 -13.88 9.77 -11.28
N GLN A 46 -13.98 9.19 -10.08
CA GLN A 46 -14.16 7.75 -9.82
C GLN A 46 -13.25 6.85 -10.68
N ARG A 47 -12.01 7.27 -10.86
CA ARG A 47 -11.06 6.59 -11.76
C ARG A 47 -10.50 5.33 -11.12
N VAL A 48 -10.21 4.34 -11.96
CA VAL A 48 -9.49 3.13 -11.54
C VAL A 48 -8.05 3.50 -11.18
N ILE A 49 -7.59 3.05 -10.02
CA ILE A 49 -6.21 3.21 -9.56
C ILE A 49 -5.38 2.07 -10.14
N SER A 50 -4.24 2.40 -10.77
CA SER A 50 -3.29 1.37 -11.24
C SER A 50 -2.66 0.64 -10.05
N SER A 51 -2.45 -0.67 -10.19
CA SER A 51 -1.71 -1.49 -9.24
C SER A 51 -0.31 -0.95 -8.96
N ASP A 52 0.35 -0.29 -9.93
CA ASP A 52 1.66 0.33 -9.75
C ASP A 52 1.64 1.45 -8.70
N VAL A 53 0.53 2.19 -8.59
CA VAL A 53 0.36 3.25 -7.58
C VAL A 53 0.28 2.63 -6.19
N ILE A 54 -0.37 1.48 -6.07
CA ILE A 54 -0.52 0.76 -4.80
C ILE A 54 0.81 0.10 -4.39
N MET A 55 1.54 -0.48 -5.34
CA MET A 55 2.89 -1.00 -5.10
C MET A 55 3.85 0.12 -4.67
N GLY A 56 3.86 1.24 -5.41
CA GLY A 56 4.67 2.41 -5.05
C GLY A 56 4.34 2.99 -3.67
N LEU A 57 3.04 3.07 -3.33
CA LEU A 57 2.61 3.43 -1.97
C LEU A 57 3.25 2.52 -0.92
N GLY A 58 3.21 1.22 -1.17
CA GLY A 58 3.87 0.27 -0.31
C GLY A 58 5.35 0.61 -0.11
N ASP A 59 6.11 0.75 -1.20
CA ASP A 59 7.56 0.94 -1.12
C ASP A 59 7.92 2.21 -0.34
N ASN A 60 7.18 3.29 -0.57
CA ASN A 60 7.37 4.55 0.16
C ASN A 60 6.99 4.44 1.64
N LEU A 61 6.01 3.63 2.01
CA LEU A 61 5.70 3.36 3.42
C LEU A 61 6.81 2.57 4.13
N MET A 62 7.51 1.67 3.43
CA MET A 62 8.67 0.98 4.02
C MET A 62 9.86 1.92 4.16
N ALA A 63 10.14 2.73 3.14
CA ALA A 63 11.16 3.76 3.23
C ALA A 63 10.90 4.70 4.42
N ALA A 64 9.64 5.09 4.65
CA ALA A 64 9.26 5.88 5.82
C ALA A 64 9.51 5.15 7.16
N ILE A 65 9.32 3.82 7.22
CA ILE A 65 9.66 3.02 8.42
C ILE A 65 11.16 3.04 8.68
N ASP A 66 11.96 2.91 7.62
CA ASP A 66 13.42 2.88 7.71
C ASP A 66 13.98 4.26 8.09
N GLU A 67 13.40 5.34 7.57
CA GLU A 67 13.73 6.74 7.93
C GLU A 67 13.47 7.04 9.41
N LEU A 68 12.44 6.42 10.02
CA LEU A 68 12.10 6.63 11.43
C LEU A 68 13.15 6.05 12.40
N GLY A 69 14.05 5.18 11.93
CA GLY A 69 15.07 4.55 12.77
C GLY A 69 14.50 3.63 13.86
N PRO A 70 15.36 2.97 14.66
CA PRO A 70 14.95 2.07 15.74
C PRO A 70 14.50 2.81 17.02
N ASP A 71 14.51 4.13 17.05
CA ASP A 71 14.28 4.91 18.26
C ASP A 71 12.87 4.75 18.86
N THR A 72 12.83 4.66 20.19
CA THR A 72 11.60 4.46 20.98
C THR A 72 10.64 5.64 20.93
N VAL A 73 11.11 6.82 20.50
CA VAL A 73 10.30 8.05 20.38
C VAL A 73 9.21 7.92 19.31
N HIS A 74 9.40 7.03 18.33
CA HIS A 74 8.50 6.89 17.17
C HIS A 74 7.75 5.55 17.11
N VAL A 75 7.63 4.82 18.23
CA VAL A 75 7.01 3.48 18.28
C VAL A 75 5.59 3.49 17.69
N GLU A 76 4.75 4.45 18.06
CA GLU A 76 3.36 4.54 17.57
C GLU A 76 3.28 4.85 16.06
N SER A 77 4.13 5.78 15.58
CA SER A 77 4.21 6.12 14.17
C SER A 77 4.71 4.93 13.35
N ARG A 78 5.73 4.22 13.84
CA ARG A 78 6.27 3.01 13.23
C ARG A 78 5.25 1.87 13.20
N ALA A 79 4.50 1.66 14.29
CA ALA A 79 3.43 0.67 14.35
C ALA A 79 2.30 1.00 13.37
N THR A 80 1.97 2.28 13.20
CA THR A 80 0.97 2.73 12.22
C THR A 80 1.44 2.52 10.79
N LEU A 81 2.68 2.87 10.45
CA LEU A 81 3.25 2.61 9.13
C LEU A 81 3.30 1.10 8.82
N ARG A 82 3.69 0.26 9.78
CA ARG A 82 3.68 -1.20 9.63
C ARG A 82 2.27 -1.75 9.35
N ARG A 83 1.25 -1.24 10.06
CA ARG A 83 -0.15 -1.59 9.80
C ARG A 83 -0.60 -1.16 8.40
N ALA A 84 -0.22 0.05 7.96
CA ALA A 84 -0.52 0.52 6.61
C ALA A 84 0.15 -0.37 5.54
N VAL A 85 1.40 -0.79 5.75
CA VAL A 85 2.08 -1.76 4.86
C VAL A 85 1.35 -3.10 4.81
N ALA A 86 0.91 -3.62 5.95
CA ALA A 86 0.13 -4.86 6.00
C ALA A 86 -1.19 -4.74 5.22
N HIS A 87 -1.89 -3.60 5.34
CA HIS A 87 -3.09 -3.32 4.56
C HIS A 87 -2.82 -3.29 3.05
N VAL A 88 -1.72 -2.66 2.61
CA VAL A 88 -1.30 -2.66 1.20
C VAL A 88 -1.02 -4.08 0.71
N ASN A 89 -0.29 -4.87 1.49
CA ASN A 89 0.04 -6.25 1.14
C ASN A 89 -1.23 -7.11 1.00
N ASN A 90 -2.16 -7.00 1.95
CA ASN A 90 -3.43 -7.72 1.92
C ASN A 90 -4.30 -7.29 0.72
N TYR A 91 -4.40 -5.98 0.47
CA TYR A 91 -5.17 -5.45 -0.66
C TYR A 91 -4.61 -5.89 -2.03
N LEU A 92 -3.29 -6.02 -2.15
CA LEU A 92 -2.67 -6.56 -3.35
C LEU A 92 -2.84 -8.09 -3.45
N ALA A 93 -2.72 -8.81 -2.33
CA ALA A 93 -2.97 -10.25 -2.29
C ALA A 93 -4.39 -10.60 -2.75
N ASP A 94 -5.39 -9.87 -2.24
CA ASP A 94 -6.81 -10.02 -2.61
C ASP A 94 -7.08 -9.76 -4.11
N GLN A 95 -6.30 -8.88 -4.73
CA GLN A 95 -6.38 -8.63 -6.18
C GLN A 95 -5.70 -9.70 -7.04
N THR A 96 -4.82 -10.51 -6.44
CA THR A 96 -4.02 -11.53 -7.15
C THR A 96 -4.54 -12.94 -7.03
N ILE A 97 -5.49 -13.20 -6.14
CA ILE A 97 -6.24 -14.46 -6.15
C ILE A 97 -7.19 -14.38 -7.35
N PRO A 98 -6.99 -15.17 -8.43
CA PRO A 98 -8.01 -15.28 -9.46
C PRO A 98 -9.27 -15.77 -8.75
N GLY A 99 -10.42 -15.17 -9.03
CA GLY A 99 -11.71 -15.57 -8.46
C GLY A 99 -12.13 -17.02 -8.76
N CYS A 100 -11.23 -17.92 -9.21
CA CYS A 100 -11.50 -19.32 -9.46
C CYS A 100 -11.72 -20.16 -8.18
N LEU A 101 -11.54 -19.59 -6.99
CA LEU A 101 -11.92 -20.23 -5.72
C LEU A 101 -13.18 -19.60 -5.08
N LYS A 102 -13.82 -18.63 -5.75
CA LYS A 102 -15.17 -18.16 -5.38
C LYS A 102 -16.13 -18.72 -6.42
N SER A 103 -16.88 -19.72 -6.02
CA SER A 103 -17.69 -20.63 -6.83
C SER A 103 -18.43 -20.02 -8.04
N GLU A 104 -18.34 -20.76 -9.15
CA GLU A 104 -19.27 -20.86 -10.30
C GLU A 104 -19.77 -19.59 -10.99
N THR A 105 -19.23 -19.31 -12.18
CA THR A 105 -19.92 -19.49 -13.49
C THR A 105 -19.14 -18.80 -14.62
N SER A 106 -18.49 -19.62 -15.46
CA SER A 106 -18.07 -19.42 -16.87
C SER A 106 -17.36 -18.13 -17.35
N LEU A 107 -16.25 -18.36 -18.08
CA LEU A 107 -15.59 -17.55 -19.15
C LEU A 107 -14.19 -16.96 -18.85
N PRO A 108 -13.34 -16.81 -19.88
CA PRO A 108 -11.96 -17.28 -19.84
C PRO A 108 -10.97 -16.27 -19.26
N CYS A 109 -10.01 -16.83 -18.55
CA CYS A 109 -8.93 -16.15 -17.86
C CYS A 109 -8.01 -15.40 -18.84
N ARG A 110 -7.95 -14.08 -18.71
CA ARG A 110 -6.90 -13.27 -19.35
C ARG A 110 -5.74 -13.11 -18.36
N GLN A 111 -4.77 -14.03 -18.44
CA GLN A 111 -3.50 -13.91 -17.73
C GLN A 111 -2.66 -12.80 -18.36
N GLY A 112 -2.39 -11.73 -17.62
CA GLY A 112 -1.45 -10.68 -18.03
C GLY A 112 -1.09 -9.78 -16.86
N GLY A 113 0.02 -10.06 -16.18
CA GLY A 113 0.57 -9.18 -15.13
C GLY A 113 1.30 -9.85 -13.96
N HIS A 114 1.34 -11.18 -13.88
CA HIS A 114 1.69 -11.92 -12.64
C HIS A 114 3.17 -11.94 -12.21
N ARG A 115 4.14 -11.66 -13.09
CA ARG A 115 5.56 -11.92 -12.79
C ARG A 115 6.23 -10.85 -11.93
N ASN A 116 5.76 -9.60 -12.00
CA ASN A 116 6.37 -8.48 -11.28
C ASN A 116 5.81 -8.35 -9.86
N PHE A 117 4.55 -8.76 -9.63
CA PHE A 117 3.92 -8.67 -8.32
C PHE A 117 4.47 -9.70 -7.33
N THR A 118 4.54 -10.97 -7.71
CA THR A 118 5.00 -12.05 -6.81
C THR A 118 6.44 -11.83 -6.38
N THR A 119 7.30 -11.40 -7.31
CA THR A 119 8.69 -11.03 -7.01
C THR A 119 8.79 -9.79 -6.13
N TRP A 120 7.99 -8.76 -6.39
CA TRP A 120 7.92 -7.56 -5.53
C TRP A 120 7.43 -7.90 -4.11
N LEU A 121 6.36 -8.69 -3.98
CA LEU A 121 5.77 -9.08 -2.70
C LEU A 121 6.72 -9.97 -1.90
N LEU A 122 7.37 -10.96 -2.53
CA LEU A 122 8.34 -11.83 -1.87
C LEU A 122 9.58 -11.06 -1.40
N ARG A 123 10.10 -10.15 -2.23
CA ARG A 123 11.19 -9.24 -1.84
C ARG A 123 10.78 -8.36 -0.66
N ARG A 124 9.54 -7.88 -0.67
CA ARG A 124 8.96 -7.02 0.38
C ARG A 124 8.73 -7.75 1.70
N ILE A 125 8.16 -8.96 1.66
CA ILE A 125 8.01 -9.81 2.85
C ILE A 125 9.39 -10.17 3.43
N SER A 126 10.36 -10.49 2.57
CA SER A 126 11.74 -10.75 3.01
C SER A 126 12.38 -9.55 3.70
N HIS A 127 12.11 -8.32 3.22
CA HIS A 127 12.58 -7.08 3.85
C HIS A 127 11.95 -6.86 5.25
N LEU A 128 10.65 -7.16 5.38
CA LEU A 128 9.94 -7.06 6.65
C LEU A 128 10.44 -8.08 7.69
N LEU A 129 10.82 -9.29 7.26
CA LEU A 129 11.36 -10.34 8.14
C LEU A 129 12.82 -10.06 8.55
N ARG A 130 13.64 -9.53 7.64
CA ARG A 130 15.06 -9.22 7.91
C ARG A 130 15.25 -8.06 8.89
N GLY A 131 14.29 -7.15 8.99
CA GLY A 131 14.31 -6.05 9.96
C GLY A 131 14.08 -6.45 11.43
N ASN A 132 13.99 -7.75 11.73
CA ASN A 132 13.70 -8.28 13.07
C ASN A 132 14.89 -9.03 13.71
N GLU A 133 16.09 -9.03 13.09
CA GLU A 133 17.25 -9.84 13.51
C GLU A 133 18.40 -9.07 14.19
N ILE A 134 18.15 -7.92 14.84
CA ILE A 134 19.21 -7.23 15.59
C ILE A 134 18.72 -6.85 16.98
N THR A 135 18.71 -7.82 17.90
CA THR A 135 19.09 -7.58 19.32
C THR A 135 19.45 -8.94 19.96
N GLN A 136 20.75 -9.26 19.99
CA GLN A 136 21.38 -10.00 21.09
C GLN A 136 22.50 -9.12 21.65
#